data_AF-A0A6C0BJQ8-F1
#
_entry.id   AF-A0A6C0BJQ8-F1
#
_cell.length_a   1.000
_cell.length_b   1.000
_cell.length_c   1.000
_cell.angle_alpha   90.00
_cell.angle_beta   90.00
_cell.angle_gamma   90.00
#
_symmetry.space_group_name_H-M   'P 1'
#
loop_
_entity.id
_entity.type
_entity.pdbx_description
1 polymer ?
#
loop_
_entity_poly.entity_id
_entity_poly.type
_entity_poly.pdbx_seq_one_letter_code
_entity_poly.pdbx_strand_id
1 'polypeptide(L)'
;MSTNTQYHHVPICRVRGCRYAWSHLTTAHVCGQCHQTGHGQAECGNQRAIAILATRSARDTLPYHLWCEIDGCHEPSTHTNEGHTIPDSHATHSSLSSPPRLRRRVFSPPHPFTSTSTGSIMVQGGVGIRPTFLPTTTPAAPSQVSPIEIECPLCRKISHFPSNQAHVVGVDNRCVVCWSHASKIYLPECGHVCLCEECCNRLNQNRPVVREPAVIQPIVWEGHSQPTTEFANHMFGATPGNIYILIATGMGCAWYARRREGDPSQVEFFFMHGDDWGQYGQETDRRGQLEEFLDGFQRVGRVAEVE
;
A
#
# COMPACT_ATOMS: atom_id res chain seq x y z
N MET A 1 11.18 -14.73 21.82
CA MET A 1 10.50 -15.37 20.69
C MET A 1 10.37 -14.33 19.59
N SER A 2 11.22 -14.38 18.57
CA SER A 2 11.21 -13.39 17.48
C SER A 2 9.97 -13.62 16.62
N THR A 3 8.99 -12.72 16.71
CA THR A 3 7.81 -12.75 15.86
C THR A 3 8.23 -12.38 14.45
N ASN A 4 8.42 -13.41 13.62
CA ASN A 4 8.71 -13.30 12.21
C ASN A 4 7.47 -12.74 11.51
N THR A 5 7.36 -11.42 11.41
CA THR A 5 6.36 -10.74 10.60
C THR A 5 6.65 -11.08 9.14
N GLN A 6 6.03 -12.14 8.63
CA GLN A 6 6.05 -12.50 7.22
C GLN A 6 5.33 -11.40 6.43
N TYR A 7 6.07 -10.39 6.02
CA TYR A 7 5.64 -9.57 4.90
C TYR A 7 5.50 -10.50 3.69
N HIS A 8 4.28 -10.57 3.14
CA HIS A 8 4.05 -11.27 1.88
C HIS A 8 4.80 -10.51 0.78
N HIS A 9 6.03 -10.94 0.50
CA HIS A 9 6.83 -10.40 -0.58
C HIS A 9 6.12 -10.71 -1.89
N VAL A 10 5.71 -9.66 -2.61
CA VAL A 10 5.16 -9.80 -3.96
C VAL A 10 6.26 -10.41 -4.85
N PRO A 11 5.98 -11.50 -5.60
CA PRO A 11 6.95 -12.08 -6.53
C PRO A 11 7.34 -11.04 -7.58
N ILE A 12 8.63 -10.85 -7.76
CA ILE A 12 9.22 -9.93 -8.74
C ILE A 12 9.63 -10.70 -10.01
N CYS A 13 10.18 -11.90 -9.85
CA CYS A 13 10.48 -12.83 -10.92
C CYS A 13 9.21 -13.60 -11.33
N ARG A 14 8.92 -13.57 -12.64
CA ARG A 14 7.74 -14.22 -13.22
C ARG A 14 8.01 -15.64 -13.73
N VAL A 15 9.23 -16.14 -13.61
CA VAL A 15 9.59 -17.52 -13.99
C VAL A 15 8.78 -18.51 -13.16
N ARG A 16 8.16 -19.49 -13.83
CA ARG A 16 7.32 -20.48 -13.16
C ARG A 16 8.15 -21.36 -12.24
N GLY A 17 7.79 -21.40 -10.95
CA GLY A 17 8.47 -22.22 -9.96
C GLY A 17 9.81 -21.65 -9.47
N CYS A 18 10.09 -20.36 -9.72
CA CYS A 18 11.27 -19.72 -9.13
C CYS A 18 11.22 -19.77 -7.60
N ARG A 19 12.23 -20.39 -6.98
CA ARG A 19 12.30 -20.58 -5.52
C ARG A 19 12.43 -19.26 -4.74
N TYR A 20 13.07 -18.26 -5.35
CA TYR A 20 13.36 -16.96 -4.71
C TYR A 20 12.79 -15.81 -5.53
N ALA A 21 11.51 -15.91 -5.89
CA ALA A 21 10.89 -15.00 -6.84
C ALA A 21 10.86 -13.53 -6.38
N TRP A 22 11.06 -13.24 -5.09
CA TRP A 22 11.13 -11.88 -4.54
C TRP A 22 12.52 -11.24 -4.57
N SER A 23 13.56 -11.99 -4.94
CA SER A 23 14.96 -11.55 -4.79
C SER A 23 15.57 -10.97 -6.05
N HIS A 24 14.96 -11.17 -7.22
CA HIS A 24 15.49 -10.75 -8.52
C HIS A 24 14.36 -10.51 -9.54
N LEU A 25 14.68 -9.73 -10.58
CA LEU A 25 13.83 -9.57 -11.76
C LEU A 25 13.91 -10.81 -12.65
N THR A 26 12.87 -11.02 -13.46
CA THR A 26 12.84 -12.09 -14.47
C THR A 26 14.07 -12.06 -15.38
N THR A 27 14.54 -10.87 -15.77
CA THR A 27 15.72 -10.65 -16.62
C THR A 27 17.04 -11.13 -16.00
N ALA A 28 17.14 -11.18 -14.67
CA ALA A 28 18.31 -11.69 -13.95
C ALA A 28 18.20 -13.16 -13.54
N HIS A 29 17.06 -13.82 -13.80
CA HIS A 29 16.90 -15.23 -13.48
C HIS A 29 17.78 -16.10 -14.39
N VAL A 30 18.62 -16.96 -13.81
CA VAL A 30 19.50 -17.88 -14.56
C VAL A 30 18.85 -19.26 -14.68
N CYS A 31 18.65 -19.72 -15.91
CA CYS A 31 18.09 -21.05 -16.18
C CYS A 31 19.05 -22.16 -15.75
N GLY A 32 18.62 -23.06 -14.86
CA GLY A 32 19.46 -24.17 -14.39
C GLY A 32 19.75 -25.28 -15.41
N GLN A 33 19.21 -25.21 -16.64
CA GLN A 33 19.49 -26.18 -17.71
C GLN A 33 20.50 -25.66 -18.74
N CYS A 34 20.31 -24.42 -19.24
CA CYS A 34 21.13 -23.83 -20.29
C CYS A 34 22.04 -22.69 -19.81
N HIS A 35 21.91 -22.28 -18.55
CA HIS A 35 22.66 -21.20 -17.90
C HIS A 35 22.49 -19.80 -18.53
N GLN A 36 21.52 -19.62 -19.43
CA GLN A 36 21.15 -18.31 -19.95
C GLN A 36 20.16 -17.61 -19.01
N THR A 37 20.11 -16.27 -19.08
CA THR A 37 19.21 -15.47 -18.25
C THR A 37 17.82 -15.30 -18.87
N GLY A 38 16.86 -14.76 -18.09
CA GLY A 38 15.56 -14.32 -18.59
C GLY A 38 14.44 -15.38 -18.62
N HIS A 39 14.73 -16.63 -18.27
CA HIS A 39 13.75 -17.73 -18.31
C HIS A 39 14.13 -18.88 -17.37
N GLY A 40 13.17 -19.76 -17.03
CA GLY A 40 13.40 -20.93 -16.19
C GLY A 40 13.47 -22.25 -16.95
N GLN A 41 13.63 -23.35 -16.20
CA GLN A 41 13.68 -24.70 -16.76
C GLN A 41 12.39 -25.10 -17.50
N ALA A 42 11.24 -24.54 -17.10
CA ALA A 42 9.95 -24.83 -17.73
C ALA A 42 9.78 -24.17 -19.10
N GLU A 43 10.45 -23.03 -19.33
CA GLU A 43 10.43 -22.30 -20.59
C GLU A 43 11.62 -22.65 -21.50
N CYS A 44 12.64 -23.32 -20.96
CA CYS A 44 13.87 -23.68 -21.66
C CYS A 44 13.59 -24.53 -22.91
N GLY A 45 14.17 -24.13 -24.06
CA GLY A 45 13.94 -24.78 -25.36
C GLY A 45 12.63 -24.39 -26.05
N ASN A 46 11.71 -23.68 -25.38
CA ASN A 46 10.45 -23.20 -25.96
C ASN A 46 10.51 -21.69 -26.24
N GLN A 47 10.94 -21.33 -27.45
CA GLN A 47 11.12 -19.93 -27.87
C GLN A 47 9.87 -19.06 -27.70
N ARG A 48 8.68 -19.65 -27.91
CA ARG A 48 7.41 -18.92 -27.72
C ARG A 48 7.18 -18.59 -26.25
N ALA A 49 7.45 -19.53 -25.34
CA ALA A 49 7.31 -19.28 -23.90
C ALA A 49 8.32 -18.23 -23.41
N ILE A 50 9.57 -18.32 -23.87
CA ILE A 50 10.62 -17.33 -23.56
C ILE A 50 10.21 -15.93 -24.05
N ALA A 51 9.72 -15.81 -25.29
CA ALA A 51 9.28 -14.53 -25.84
C ALA A 51 8.10 -13.93 -25.06
N ILE A 52 7.11 -14.75 -24.66
CA ILE A 52 5.99 -14.30 -23.83
C ILE A 52 6.49 -13.80 -22.47
N LEU A 53 7.42 -14.51 -21.84
CA LEU A 53 7.98 -14.15 -20.55
C LEU A 53 8.80 -12.85 -20.63
N ALA A 54 9.61 -12.69 -21.67
CA ALA A 54 10.36 -11.46 -21.95
C ALA A 54 9.41 -10.27 -22.13
N THR A 55 8.38 -10.39 -22.96
CA THR A 55 7.38 -9.33 -23.17
C THR A 55 6.67 -8.95 -21.87
N ARG A 56 6.29 -9.94 -21.05
CA ARG A 56 5.60 -9.69 -19.76
C ARG A 56 6.46 -9.04 -18.70
N SER A 57 7.78 -9.20 -18.79
CA SER A 57 8.74 -8.67 -17.81
C SER A 57 9.56 -7.49 -18.32
N ALA A 58 9.33 -7.03 -19.55
CA ALA A 58 10.10 -5.96 -20.20
C ALA A 58 10.08 -4.62 -19.44
N ARG A 59 9.08 -4.39 -18.58
CA ARG A 59 8.93 -3.17 -17.77
C ARG A 59 9.09 -3.41 -16.27
N ASP A 60 9.41 -4.64 -15.87
CA ASP A 60 9.63 -4.94 -14.46
C ASP A 60 10.91 -4.19 -14.03
N THR A 61 10.79 -3.38 -12.98
CA THR A 61 11.91 -2.62 -12.40
C THR A 61 11.91 -2.84 -10.90
N LEU A 62 13.12 -2.98 -10.33
CA LEU A 62 13.27 -3.06 -8.89
C LEU A 62 13.28 -1.62 -8.32
N PRO A 63 12.50 -1.31 -7.27
CA PRO A 63 12.58 -0.04 -6.59
C PRO A 63 14.01 0.23 -6.07
N TYR A 64 14.47 1.48 -6.16
CA TYR A 64 15.83 1.89 -5.75
C TYR A 64 16.24 1.38 -4.36
N HIS A 65 15.34 1.42 -3.37
CA HIS A 65 15.62 1.00 -1.99
C HIS A 65 15.76 -0.52 -1.82
N LEU A 66 15.50 -1.30 -2.88
CA LEU A 66 15.67 -2.75 -2.92
C LEU A 66 16.88 -3.16 -3.77
N TRP A 67 17.59 -2.22 -4.40
CA TRP A 67 18.78 -2.53 -5.19
C TRP A 67 19.87 -3.18 -4.33
N CYS A 68 20.69 -4.01 -4.96
CA CYS A 68 21.84 -4.60 -4.28
C CYS A 68 22.87 -3.52 -3.93
N GLU A 69 23.30 -3.51 -2.67
CA GLU A 69 24.30 -2.58 -2.11
C GLU A 69 25.67 -3.25 -1.91
N ILE A 70 25.86 -4.48 -2.41
CA ILE A 70 27.13 -5.19 -2.28
C ILE A 70 28.16 -4.55 -3.22
N ASP A 71 29.28 -4.10 -2.64
CA ASP A 71 30.38 -3.48 -3.37
C ASP A 71 30.88 -4.40 -4.49
N GLY A 72 30.97 -3.85 -5.71
CA GLY A 72 31.40 -4.60 -6.89
C GLY A 72 30.29 -5.34 -7.63
N CYS A 73 29.02 -5.18 -7.23
CA CYS A 73 27.89 -5.72 -7.99
C CYS A 73 27.78 -5.06 -9.38
N HIS A 74 27.73 -5.87 -10.44
CA HIS A 74 27.63 -5.39 -11.83
C HIS A 74 26.25 -4.81 -12.18
N GLU A 75 25.17 -5.40 -11.65
CA GLU A 75 23.78 -5.02 -11.98
C GLU A 75 22.90 -4.92 -10.72
N PRO A 76 23.12 -3.92 -9.85
CA PRO A 76 22.40 -3.83 -8.58
C PRO A 76 20.90 -3.56 -8.75
N SER A 77 20.46 -3.05 -9.89
CA SER A 77 19.06 -2.76 -10.18
C SER A 77 18.22 -3.99 -10.54
N THR A 78 18.84 -5.17 -10.72
CA THR A 78 18.14 -6.38 -11.17
C THR A 78 17.87 -7.38 -10.05
N HIS A 79 18.41 -7.15 -8.85
CA HIS A 79 18.26 -8.03 -7.70
C HIS A 79 18.45 -7.30 -6.36
N THR A 80 17.94 -7.92 -5.30
CA THR A 80 18.14 -7.47 -3.92
C THR A 80 19.44 -8.03 -3.34
N ASN A 81 19.85 -7.54 -2.16
CA ASN A 81 20.98 -8.12 -1.42
C ASN A 81 20.84 -9.63 -1.15
N GLU A 82 19.61 -10.16 -1.05
CA GLU A 82 19.36 -11.59 -0.87
C GLU A 82 19.52 -12.39 -2.18
N GLY A 83 19.32 -11.75 -3.33
CA GLY A 83 19.44 -12.36 -4.65
C GLY A 83 20.85 -12.31 -5.23
N HIS A 84 21.78 -11.66 -4.54
CA HIS A 84 23.14 -11.47 -5.04
C HIS A 84 23.90 -12.80 -5.12
N THR A 85 24.34 -13.15 -6.32
CA THR A 85 25.26 -14.25 -6.56
C THR A 85 26.65 -13.69 -6.80
N ILE A 86 27.61 -14.07 -5.95
CA ILE A 86 29.02 -13.76 -6.20
C ILE A 86 29.44 -14.68 -7.35
N PRO A 87 29.76 -14.17 -8.55
CA PRO A 87 30.26 -15.01 -9.63
C PRO A 87 31.50 -15.72 -9.11
N ASP A 88 31.48 -17.06 -9.12
CA ASP A 88 32.46 -17.93 -8.50
C ASP A 88 33.87 -17.35 -8.62
N SER A 89 34.34 -16.69 -7.56
CA SER A 89 35.76 -16.64 -7.30
C SER A 89 36.16 -18.11 -7.21
N HIS A 90 37.04 -18.60 -8.07
CA HIS A 90 37.55 -19.97 -8.10
C HIS A 90 38.21 -20.45 -6.77
N ALA A 91 37.99 -19.78 -5.64
CA ALA A 91 38.32 -20.23 -4.31
C ALA A 91 37.19 -21.15 -3.78
N THR A 92 37.52 -22.43 -3.67
CA THR A 92 36.74 -23.47 -2.98
C THR A 92 36.32 -23.01 -1.57
N HIS A 93 35.09 -22.52 -1.41
CA HIS A 93 34.46 -22.32 -0.11
C HIS A 93 33.51 -23.48 0.18
N SER A 94 34.07 -24.60 0.66
CA SER A 94 33.30 -25.55 1.45
C SER A 94 32.90 -24.88 2.76
N SER A 95 31.58 -24.81 3.00
CA SER A 95 30.92 -24.51 4.27
C SER A 95 31.37 -23.24 4.99
N LEU A 96 30.64 -22.14 4.85
CA LEU A 96 30.42 -21.20 5.96
C LEU A 96 29.16 -20.37 5.70
N SER A 97 28.08 -20.79 6.37
CA SER A 97 26.85 -20.06 6.60
C SER A 97 27.11 -18.81 7.44
N SER A 98 27.45 -17.69 6.82
CA SER A 98 27.44 -16.39 7.48
C SER A 98 27.05 -15.30 6.49
N PRO A 99 26.05 -14.45 6.80
CA PRO A 99 25.67 -13.36 5.91
C PRO A 99 26.80 -12.32 5.83
N PRO A 100 26.95 -11.61 4.69
CA PRO A 100 27.93 -10.57 4.53
C PRO A 100 27.73 -9.48 5.59
N ARG A 101 28.82 -9.09 6.27
CA ARG A 101 28.82 -8.01 7.25
C ARG A 101 28.55 -6.69 6.55
N LEU A 102 27.31 -6.20 6.62
CA LEU A 102 26.94 -4.83 6.28
C LEU A 102 27.84 -3.86 7.06
N ARG A 103 28.67 -3.07 6.35
CA ARG A 103 29.35 -1.92 6.94
C ARG A 103 28.31 -0.83 7.22
N ARG A 104 27.79 -0.78 8.45
CA ARG A 104 27.10 0.40 8.96
C ARG A 104 28.03 1.61 8.85
N ARG A 105 27.70 2.59 8.00
CA ARG A 105 28.21 3.95 8.18
C ARG A 105 27.62 4.49 9.49
N VAL A 106 28.44 4.50 10.54
CA VAL A 106 28.09 5.09 11.83
C VAL A 106 28.18 6.61 11.68
N PHE A 107 27.03 7.28 11.61
CA PHE A 107 26.93 8.68 12.02
C PHE A 107 26.84 8.70 13.55
N SER A 108 27.87 9.20 14.21
CA SER A 108 27.87 9.41 15.66
C SER A 108 27.08 10.67 16.01
N PRO A 109 26.00 10.61 16.81
CA PRO A 109 25.38 11.79 17.41
C PRO A 109 26.14 12.21 18.69
N PRO A 110 26.09 13.50 19.08
CA PRO A 110 26.74 13.98 20.29
C PRO A 110 26.02 13.50 21.55
N HIS A 111 26.80 13.10 22.56
CA HIS A 111 26.34 12.65 23.87
C HIS A 111 25.56 13.74 24.64
N PRO A 112 24.45 13.40 25.33
CA PRO A 112 23.94 14.22 26.42
C PRO A 112 24.61 13.86 27.75
N PHE A 113 24.92 14.90 28.51
CA PHE A 113 25.43 14.85 29.89
C PHE A 113 24.47 14.08 30.81
N THR A 114 25.02 13.15 31.58
CA THR A 114 24.38 12.57 32.77
C THR A 114 24.66 13.46 33.97
N SER A 115 23.61 13.99 34.59
CA SER A 115 23.66 14.49 35.97
C SER A 115 22.59 13.79 36.78
N THR A 116 23.04 12.93 37.68
CA THR A 116 22.24 12.17 38.63
C THR A 116 22.09 13.01 39.89
N SER A 117 20.87 13.43 40.24
CA SER A 117 20.58 13.94 41.58
C SER A 117 19.46 13.09 42.19
N THR A 118 19.88 12.19 43.07
CA THR A 118 19.02 11.43 43.98
C THR A 118 18.36 12.40 44.96
N GLY A 119 17.09 12.72 44.74
CA GLY A 119 16.27 13.55 45.61
C GLY A 119 15.26 12.70 46.38
N SER A 120 15.53 12.48 47.66
CA SER A 120 14.66 11.82 48.63
C SER A 120 13.36 12.62 48.82
N ILE A 121 12.20 12.00 48.60
CA ILE A 121 10.90 12.58 48.96
C ILE A 121 10.63 12.31 50.45
N MET A 122 10.64 13.37 51.25
CA MET A 122 10.07 13.37 52.59
C MET A 122 8.60 13.79 52.51
N VAL A 123 7.70 12.95 53.02
CA VAL A 123 6.29 13.27 53.23
C VAL A 123 6.16 13.81 54.66
N GLN A 124 6.00 15.13 54.79
CA GLN A 124 5.42 15.78 55.98
C GLN A 124 4.08 16.38 55.50
N GLY A 125 2.95 16.05 56.10
CA GLY A 125 2.59 16.44 57.46
C GLY A 125 1.79 17.74 57.37
N GLY A 126 0.47 17.62 57.48
CA GLY A 126 -0.48 18.64 57.05
C GLY A 126 -0.48 19.97 57.81
N VAL A 127 -1.00 20.99 57.13
CA VAL A 127 -1.48 22.23 57.74
C VAL A 127 -2.82 22.55 57.08
N GLY A 128 -3.88 22.62 57.90
CA GLY A 128 -5.24 22.92 57.46
C GLY A 128 -5.36 24.33 56.91
N ILE A 129 -5.76 24.44 55.64
CA ILE A 129 -6.09 25.70 54.99
C ILE A 129 -7.61 25.80 54.94
N ARG A 130 -8.15 26.88 55.52
CA ARG A 130 -9.57 27.22 55.49
C ARG A 130 -10.06 27.34 54.04
N PRO A 131 -11.25 26.82 53.70
CA PRO A 131 -11.80 26.94 52.35
C PRO A 131 -12.19 28.40 52.11
N THR A 132 -11.36 29.10 51.34
CA THR A 132 -11.76 30.36 50.72
C THR A 132 -12.58 29.95 49.51
N PHE A 133 -13.90 30.15 49.57
CA PHE A 133 -14.80 29.90 48.44
C PHE A 133 -14.41 30.84 47.30
N LEU A 134 -13.60 30.32 46.38
CA LEU A 134 -13.36 30.96 45.10
C LEU A 134 -14.67 30.91 44.29
N PRO A 135 -15.03 31.99 43.58
CA PRO A 135 -16.23 32.02 42.76
C PRO A 135 -16.16 30.86 41.75
N THR A 136 -17.17 30.01 41.79
CA THR A 136 -17.40 28.94 40.81
C THR A 136 -17.50 29.57 39.43
N THR A 137 -16.38 29.69 38.74
CA THR A 137 -16.37 29.94 37.29
C THR A 137 -16.99 28.71 36.66
N THR A 138 -18.24 28.84 36.23
CA THR A 138 -18.94 27.83 35.42
C THR A 138 -17.98 27.38 34.32
N PRO A 139 -17.55 26.11 34.30
CA PRO A 139 -16.62 25.64 33.28
C PRO A 139 -17.24 25.91 31.91
N ALA A 140 -16.51 26.64 31.07
CA ALA A 140 -16.92 26.93 29.71
C ALA A 140 -17.33 25.62 29.04
N ALA A 141 -18.46 25.64 28.33
CA ALA A 141 -18.97 24.46 27.63
C ALA A 141 -17.85 23.85 26.77
N PRO A 142 -17.58 22.53 26.89
CA PRO A 142 -16.49 21.91 26.16
C PRO A 142 -16.71 22.09 24.66
N SER A 143 -15.73 22.72 24.01
CA SER A 143 -15.68 22.87 22.56
C SER A 143 -15.82 21.50 21.91
N GLN A 144 -16.72 21.37 20.93
CA GLN A 144 -16.98 20.10 20.25
C GLN A 144 -15.68 19.56 19.62
N VAL A 145 -15.29 18.36 20.04
CA VAL A 145 -14.08 17.67 19.57
C VAL A 145 -14.50 16.74 18.44
N SER A 146 -13.99 16.96 17.22
CA SER A 146 -14.29 16.09 16.08
C SER A 146 -13.68 14.69 16.29
N PRO A 147 -14.43 13.61 16.06
CA PRO A 147 -13.90 12.25 16.15
C PRO A 147 -12.85 12.01 15.06
N ILE A 148 -11.79 11.28 15.42
CA ILE A 148 -10.77 10.74 14.51
C ILE A 148 -11.20 9.31 14.15
N GLU A 149 -11.04 8.94 12.89
CA GLU A 149 -11.25 7.59 12.39
C GLU A 149 -10.00 7.11 11.65
N ILE A 150 -9.37 6.04 12.13
CA ILE A 150 -8.11 5.51 11.58
C ILE A 150 -8.18 3.98 11.48
N GLU A 151 -7.68 3.45 10.36
CA GLU A 151 -7.43 2.01 10.19
C GLU A 151 -6.10 1.62 10.86
N CYS A 152 -6.14 0.62 11.74
CA CYS A 152 -4.94 0.13 12.44
C CYS A 152 -3.90 -0.48 11.49
N PRO A 153 -2.63 0.00 11.45
CA PRO A 153 -1.62 -0.56 10.57
C PRO A 153 -1.25 -2.03 10.84
N LEU A 154 -1.53 -2.53 12.05
CA LEU A 154 -1.22 -3.91 12.43
C LEU A 154 -2.30 -4.90 12.02
N CYS A 155 -3.58 -4.58 12.25
CA CYS A 155 -4.69 -5.52 12.08
C CYS A 155 -5.79 -5.05 11.13
N ARG A 156 -5.67 -3.85 10.55
CA ARG A 156 -6.63 -3.25 9.61
C ARG A 156 -8.04 -3.01 10.17
N LYS A 157 -8.22 -3.13 11.48
CA LYS A 157 -9.48 -2.77 12.12
C LYS A 157 -9.61 -1.25 12.16
N ILE A 158 -10.75 -0.73 11.70
CA ILE A 158 -11.10 0.69 11.78
C ILE A 158 -11.39 1.03 13.25
N SER A 159 -10.81 2.14 13.69
CA SER A 159 -10.92 2.64 15.06
C SER A 159 -11.37 4.10 15.10
N HIS A 160 -12.26 4.42 16.05
CA HIS A 160 -12.84 5.75 16.26
C HIS A 160 -12.53 6.23 17.68
N PHE A 161 -12.01 7.45 17.79
CA PHE A 161 -11.67 8.04 19.09
C PHE A 161 -11.67 9.57 19.01
N PRO A 162 -11.87 10.29 20.13
CA PRO A 162 -11.88 11.75 20.09
C PRO A 162 -10.47 12.31 19.86
N SER A 163 -10.34 13.45 19.19
CA SER A 163 -9.01 14.03 18.89
C SER A 163 -8.21 14.48 20.12
N ASN A 164 -8.85 14.54 21.30
CA ASN A 164 -8.23 14.83 22.58
C ASN A 164 -8.02 13.58 23.47
N GLN A 165 -8.01 12.38 22.88
CA GLN A 165 -7.74 11.14 23.62
C GLN A 165 -6.42 11.25 24.40
N ALA A 166 -6.42 10.80 25.66
CA ALA A 166 -5.22 10.77 26.49
C ALA A 166 -4.14 9.88 25.86
N HIS A 167 -2.89 10.38 25.87
CA HIS A 167 -1.74 9.61 25.40
C HIS A 167 -1.43 8.46 26.37
N VAL A 168 -1.16 7.28 25.82
CA VAL A 168 -0.64 6.15 26.60
C VAL A 168 0.82 6.43 26.93
N VAL A 169 1.15 6.38 28.21
CA VAL A 169 2.52 6.52 28.74
C VAL A 169 3.03 5.19 29.29
N GLY A 170 4.35 5.04 29.40
CA GLY A 170 4.98 3.81 29.92
C GLY A 170 5.03 2.66 28.92
N VAL A 171 4.83 2.93 27.63
CA VAL A 171 4.95 1.94 26.55
C VAL A 171 6.25 2.22 25.78
N ASP A 172 7.13 1.21 25.72
CA ASP A 172 8.44 1.33 25.05
C ASP A 172 8.40 1.05 23.54
N ASN A 173 7.21 0.77 23.00
CA ASN A 173 7.03 0.46 21.58
C ASN A 173 7.20 1.72 20.72
N ARG A 174 7.81 1.54 19.55
CA ARG A 174 7.91 2.58 18.52
C ARG A 174 6.72 2.52 17.57
N CYS A 175 6.40 3.66 16.98
CA CYS A 175 5.37 3.79 15.95
C CYS A 175 5.73 2.92 14.74
N VAL A 176 4.81 2.07 14.30
CA VAL A 176 5.03 1.12 13.20
C VAL A 176 5.09 1.79 11.82
N VAL A 177 4.70 3.06 11.74
CA VAL A 177 4.72 3.85 10.50
C VAL A 177 6.07 4.55 10.32
N CYS A 178 6.55 5.30 11.32
CA CYS A 178 7.80 6.07 11.19
C CYS A 178 9.03 5.40 11.82
N TRP A 179 8.85 4.38 12.67
CA TRP A 179 9.92 3.68 13.41
C TRP A 179 10.84 4.58 14.27
N SER A 180 10.50 5.85 14.41
CA SER A 180 11.34 6.88 15.00
C SER A 180 10.77 7.39 16.32
N HIS A 181 9.46 7.59 16.38
CA HIS A 181 8.76 8.11 17.56
C HIS A 181 8.12 6.99 18.39
N ALA A 182 7.95 7.22 19.70
CA ALA A 182 7.22 6.31 20.59
C ALA A 182 5.73 6.26 20.22
N SER A 183 5.13 5.08 20.33
CA SER A 183 3.69 4.87 20.16
C SER A 183 2.93 5.44 21.36
N LYS A 184 1.95 6.30 21.10
CA LYS A 184 1.17 7.01 22.12
C LYS A 184 -0.34 6.86 21.96
N ILE A 185 -0.80 6.42 20.78
CA ILE A 185 -2.22 6.37 20.43
C ILE A 185 -2.78 4.97 20.67
N TYR A 186 -3.85 4.88 21.47
CA TYR A 186 -4.59 3.65 21.74
C TYR A 186 -5.79 3.53 20.81
N LEU A 187 -5.87 2.44 20.06
CA LEU A 187 -6.96 2.18 19.11
C LEU A 187 -8.04 1.31 19.79
N PRO A 188 -9.16 1.87 20.29
CA PRO A 188 -10.02 1.20 21.27
C PRO A 188 -10.71 -0.06 20.74
N GLU A 189 -10.97 -0.13 19.44
CA GLU A 189 -11.64 -1.26 18.81
C GLU A 189 -10.74 -2.49 18.65
N CYS A 190 -9.42 -2.31 18.64
CA CYS A 190 -8.46 -3.42 18.50
C CYS A 190 -7.46 -3.55 19.65
N GLY A 191 -7.37 -2.56 20.55
CA GLY A 191 -6.47 -2.57 21.71
C GLY A 191 -5.00 -2.26 21.40
N HIS A 192 -4.63 -2.00 20.13
CA HIS A 192 -3.24 -1.77 19.76
C HIS A 192 -2.77 -0.34 20.12
N VAL A 193 -1.52 -0.25 20.60
CA VAL A 193 -0.78 1.01 20.79
C VAL A 193 0.41 1.02 19.82
N CYS A 194 0.15 1.43 18.58
CA CYS A 194 1.12 1.26 17.48
C CYS A 194 1.42 2.53 16.67
N LEU A 195 0.80 3.66 17.00
CA LEU A 195 0.96 4.94 16.30
C LEU A 195 1.51 6.01 17.23
N CYS A 196 2.42 6.85 16.71
CA CYS A 196 2.71 8.14 17.32
C CYS A 196 1.68 9.19 16.87
N GLU A 197 1.60 10.30 17.60
CA GLU A 197 0.70 11.42 17.34
C GLU A 197 0.86 12.00 15.92
N GLU A 198 2.11 12.21 15.47
CA GLU A 198 2.38 12.75 14.14
C GLU A 198 1.88 11.83 13.01
N CYS A 199 2.16 10.52 13.11
CA CYS A 199 1.69 9.55 12.11
C CYS A 199 0.17 9.39 12.17
N CYS A 200 -0.44 9.44 13.35
CA CYS A 200 -1.90 9.44 13.52
C CYS A 200 -2.53 10.64 12.80
N ASN A 201 -2.01 11.85 13.03
CA ASN A 201 -2.50 13.07 12.35
C ASN A 201 -2.30 12.99 10.83
N ARG A 202 -1.15 12.49 10.37
CA ARG A 202 -0.91 12.27 8.94
C ARG A 202 -1.88 11.25 8.34
N LEU A 203 -2.16 10.14 9.02
CA LEU A 203 -3.12 9.14 8.53
C LEU A 203 -4.55 9.69 8.52
N ASN A 204 -4.92 10.49 9.52
CA ASN A 204 -6.22 11.15 9.57
C ASN A 204 -6.38 12.21 8.46
N GLN A 205 -5.33 13.00 8.18
CA GLN A 205 -5.31 14.02 7.12
C GLN A 205 -5.25 13.42 5.71
N ASN A 206 -4.50 12.32 5.55
CA ASN A 206 -4.36 11.60 4.29
C ASN A 206 -5.41 10.52 4.12
N ARG A 207 -6.38 10.41 5.04
CA ARG A 207 -7.57 9.64 4.77
C ARG A 207 -8.12 10.21 3.47
N PRO A 208 -8.35 9.39 2.43
CA PRO A 208 -9.16 9.86 1.32
C PRO A 208 -10.45 10.30 1.97
N VAL A 209 -10.64 11.61 2.08
CA VAL A 209 -11.91 12.16 2.48
C VAL A 209 -12.88 11.42 1.58
N VAL A 210 -13.86 10.73 2.15
CA VAL A 210 -15.02 10.30 1.38
C VAL A 210 -15.73 11.59 1.00
N ARG A 211 -15.10 12.36 0.11
CA ARG A 211 -15.73 13.30 -0.78
C ARG A 211 -16.60 12.39 -1.63
N GLU A 212 -17.81 12.85 -1.95
CA GLU A 212 -18.39 12.48 -3.24
C GLU A 212 -17.25 12.32 -4.26
N PRO A 213 -17.19 11.19 -4.96
CA PRO A 213 -15.98 10.62 -5.54
C PRO A 213 -15.12 11.71 -6.16
N ALA A 214 -14.04 12.09 -5.46
CA ALA A 214 -13.15 13.13 -5.92
C ALA A 214 -12.44 12.63 -7.18
N VAL A 215 -12.48 13.49 -8.19
CA VAL A 215 -11.80 13.41 -9.49
C VAL A 215 -10.37 12.87 -9.32
N ILE A 216 -10.07 11.72 -9.95
CA ILE A 216 -8.76 11.06 -9.98
C ILE A 216 -8.41 10.76 -11.44
N GLN A 217 -7.13 10.95 -11.77
CA GLN A 217 -6.69 11.22 -13.13
C GLN A 217 -6.70 10.04 -14.14
N PRO A 218 -6.95 10.36 -15.44
CA PRO A 218 -6.91 9.53 -16.65
C PRO A 218 -5.89 8.40 -16.96
N ILE A 219 -6.34 7.31 -17.60
CA ILE A 219 -5.65 6.48 -18.65
C ILE A 219 -6.24 6.70 -20.08
N VAL A 220 -5.53 7.46 -20.93
CA VAL A 220 -5.91 7.93 -22.28
C VAL A 220 -6.28 6.83 -23.28
N TRP A 221 -7.53 6.84 -23.74
CA TRP A 221 -7.98 6.14 -24.95
C TRP A 221 -8.21 7.17 -26.07
N GLU A 222 -7.25 7.30 -26.98
CA GLU A 222 -7.27 8.30 -28.08
C GLU A 222 -8.18 7.92 -29.26
N GLY A 223 -9.10 6.96 -29.08
CA GLY A 223 -9.98 6.48 -30.13
C GLY A 223 -11.43 6.93 -29.96
N HIS A 224 -12.03 7.56 -30.98
CA HIS A 224 -13.47 7.84 -31.07
C HIS A 224 -14.35 6.57 -31.23
N SER A 225 -13.76 5.37 -31.15
CA SER A 225 -14.45 4.10 -31.29
C SER A 225 -14.84 3.53 -29.93
N GLN A 226 -16.00 2.87 -29.88
CA GLN A 226 -16.45 2.07 -28.74
C GLN A 226 -15.31 1.18 -28.20
N PRO A 227 -15.09 1.12 -26.88
CA PRO A 227 -14.06 0.26 -26.29
C PRO A 227 -14.29 -1.20 -26.70
N THR A 228 -13.21 -1.93 -26.98
CA THR A 228 -13.32 -3.31 -27.43
C THR A 228 -13.47 -4.28 -26.27
N THR A 229 -14.03 -5.46 -26.55
CA THR A 229 -14.14 -6.56 -25.58
C THR A 229 -12.76 -6.96 -25.04
N GLU A 230 -11.71 -6.92 -25.86
CA GLU A 230 -10.33 -7.21 -25.45
C GLU A 230 -9.82 -6.20 -24.43
N PHE A 231 -10.11 -4.91 -24.63
CA PHE A 231 -9.74 -3.86 -23.68
C PHE A 231 -10.44 -4.05 -22.33
N ALA A 232 -11.76 -4.27 -22.36
CA ALA A 232 -12.53 -4.52 -21.14
C ALA A 232 -12.03 -5.77 -20.41
N ASN A 233 -11.77 -6.87 -21.12
CA ASN A 233 -11.23 -8.09 -20.54
C ASN A 233 -9.82 -7.92 -19.96
N HIS A 234 -8.98 -7.10 -20.59
CA HIS A 234 -7.69 -6.72 -20.02
C HIS A 234 -7.86 -6.02 -18.66
N MET A 235 -8.80 -5.07 -18.57
CA MET A 235 -9.10 -4.31 -17.35
C MET A 235 -9.76 -5.15 -16.25
N PHE A 236 -10.64 -6.09 -16.60
CA PHE A 236 -11.22 -7.03 -15.64
C PHE A 236 -10.19 -8.00 -15.05
N GLY A 237 -9.19 -8.38 -15.87
CA GLY A 237 -8.19 -9.36 -15.50
C GLY A 237 -8.81 -10.70 -15.08
N ALA A 238 -8.20 -11.33 -14.07
CA ALA A 238 -8.64 -12.61 -13.52
C ALA A 238 -9.72 -12.48 -12.42
N THR A 239 -10.31 -11.30 -12.24
CA THR A 239 -11.27 -11.03 -11.15
C THR A 239 -12.56 -11.83 -11.37
N PRO A 240 -12.97 -12.72 -10.46
CA PRO A 240 -14.22 -13.47 -10.61
C PRO A 240 -15.44 -12.59 -10.30
N GLY A 241 -16.64 -13.13 -10.55
CA GLY A 241 -17.91 -12.50 -10.20
C GLY A 241 -18.53 -11.63 -11.29
N ASN A 242 -19.73 -11.13 -11.00
CA ASN A 242 -20.41 -10.11 -11.79
C ASN A 242 -19.73 -8.76 -11.53
N ILE A 243 -18.97 -8.27 -12.50
CA ILE A 243 -18.10 -7.11 -12.31
C ILE A 243 -18.26 -6.06 -13.40
N TYR A 244 -18.00 -4.80 -13.08
CA TYR A 244 -18.00 -3.71 -14.05
C TYR A 244 -16.83 -2.74 -13.86
N ILE A 245 -16.44 -2.06 -14.93
CA ILE A 245 -15.43 -0.99 -14.97
C ILE A 245 -16.03 0.29 -15.56
N LEU A 246 -15.42 1.43 -15.26
CA LEU A 246 -15.74 2.74 -15.83
C LEU A 246 -14.58 3.21 -16.72
N ILE A 247 -14.90 3.58 -17.95
CA ILE A 247 -13.95 4.07 -18.95
C ILE A 247 -14.40 5.47 -19.35
N ALA A 248 -13.77 6.51 -18.85
CA ALA A 248 -14.17 7.87 -19.23
C ALA A 248 -13.62 8.21 -20.62
N THR A 249 -14.39 8.94 -21.41
CA THR A 249 -14.03 9.32 -22.79
C THR A 249 -13.90 10.83 -22.98
N GLY A 250 -13.82 11.59 -21.88
CA GLY A 250 -13.76 13.04 -21.88
C GLY A 250 -15.14 13.73 -21.98
N MET A 251 -15.17 15.04 -21.73
CA MET A 251 -16.37 15.90 -21.76
C MET A 251 -17.54 15.39 -20.88
N GLY A 252 -17.23 14.66 -19.80
CA GLY A 252 -18.23 14.06 -18.92
C GLY A 252 -18.87 12.77 -19.47
N CYS A 253 -18.47 12.30 -20.66
CA CYS A 253 -18.93 11.05 -21.22
C CYS A 253 -18.15 9.85 -20.66
N ALA A 254 -18.82 8.71 -20.53
CA ALA A 254 -18.18 7.48 -20.08
C ALA A 254 -18.86 6.20 -20.62
N TRP A 255 -18.06 5.16 -20.80
CA TRP A 255 -18.52 3.79 -21.01
C TRP A 255 -18.48 3.01 -19.70
N TYR A 256 -19.55 2.28 -19.44
CA TYR A 256 -19.64 1.25 -18.41
C TYR A 256 -19.55 -0.09 -19.11
N ALA A 257 -18.51 -0.86 -18.82
CA ALA A 257 -18.38 -2.21 -19.33
C ALA A 257 -18.62 -3.19 -18.18
N ARG A 258 -19.49 -4.19 -18.37
CA ARG A 258 -19.79 -5.22 -17.36
C ARG A 258 -19.60 -6.62 -17.92
N ARG A 259 -19.26 -7.56 -17.04
CA ARG A 259 -19.01 -8.97 -17.35
C ARG A 259 -19.65 -9.85 -16.29
N ARG A 260 -20.40 -10.87 -16.72
CA ARG A 260 -21.04 -11.83 -15.81
C ARG A 260 -20.05 -12.91 -15.39
N GLU A 261 -20.28 -13.46 -14.20
CA GLU A 261 -19.54 -14.64 -13.77
C GLU A 261 -19.81 -15.82 -14.69
N GLY A 262 -18.77 -16.59 -15.02
CA GLY A 262 -18.88 -17.80 -15.84
C GLY A 262 -18.80 -17.58 -17.35
N ASP A 263 -18.91 -16.36 -17.85
CA ASP A 263 -18.75 -16.04 -19.27
C ASP A 263 -17.82 -14.84 -19.50
N PRO A 264 -16.50 -15.06 -19.55
CA PRO A 264 -15.55 -13.99 -19.78
C PRO A 264 -15.56 -13.46 -21.23
N SER A 265 -16.27 -14.12 -22.14
CA SER A 265 -16.38 -13.69 -23.54
C SER A 265 -17.50 -12.68 -23.77
N GLN A 266 -18.52 -12.68 -22.91
CA GLN A 266 -19.60 -11.69 -22.93
C GLN A 266 -19.28 -10.48 -22.07
N VAL A 267 -18.87 -9.40 -22.75
CA VAL A 267 -18.81 -8.06 -22.17
C VAL A 267 -19.93 -7.22 -22.77
N GLU A 268 -20.72 -6.60 -21.91
CA GLU A 268 -21.78 -5.67 -22.30
C GLU A 268 -21.32 -4.24 -22.01
N PHE A 269 -21.77 -3.29 -22.83
CA PHE A 269 -21.37 -1.89 -22.75
C PHE A 269 -22.60 -0.98 -22.64
N PHE A 270 -22.50 0.04 -21.80
CA PHE A 270 -23.49 1.11 -21.67
C PHE A 270 -22.78 2.46 -21.75
N PHE A 271 -23.18 3.31 -22.68
CA PHE A 271 -22.62 4.65 -22.85
C PHE A 271 -23.50 5.69 -22.16
N MET A 272 -22.87 6.52 -21.33
CA MET A 272 -23.45 7.70 -20.72
C MET A 272 -22.80 8.93 -21.35
N HIS A 273 -23.61 9.77 -21.96
CA HIS A 273 -23.22 11.11 -22.37
C HIS A 273 -23.08 12.05 -21.16
N GLY A 274 -22.30 13.13 -21.28
CA GLY A 274 -22.10 14.09 -20.18
C GLY A 274 -23.38 14.82 -19.75
N ASP A 275 -24.37 14.89 -20.63
CA ASP A 275 -25.70 15.47 -20.40
C ASP A 275 -26.78 14.43 -20.03
N ASP A 276 -26.46 13.13 -20.08
CA ASP A 276 -27.36 12.03 -19.67
C ASP A 276 -27.66 12.01 -18.15
N TRP A 277 -27.10 12.96 -17.40
CA TRP A 277 -27.27 13.14 -15.96
C TRP A 277 -28.47 14.05 -15.60
N GLY A 278 -29.38 14.27 -16.56
CA GLY A 278 -30.55 15.12 -16.37
C GLY A 278 -30.26 16.62 -16.49
N GLN A 279 -29.17 16.99 -17.17
CA GLN A 279 -28.77 18.39 -17.33
C GLN A 279 -29.87 19.23 -18.01
N TYR A 280 -30.64 18.63 -18.91
CA TYR A 280 -31.69 19.32 -19.68
C TYR A 280 -33.10 18.95 -19.25
N GLY A 281 -33.28 18.21 -18.16
CA GLY A 281 -34.58 17.74 -17.68
C GLY A 281 -34.62 16.24 -17.43
N GLN A 282 -35.74 15.77 -16.87
CA GLN A 282 -35.94 14.37 -16.49
C GLN A 282 -35.88 13.42 -17.70
N GLU A 283 -36.25 13.90 -18.88
CA GLU A 283 -36.18 13.19 -20.15
C GLU A 283 -34.76 12.88 -20.61
N THR A 284 -33.77 13.64 -20.13
CA THR A 284 -32.33 13.40 -20.37
C THR A 284 -31.66 12.64 -19.24
N ASP A 285 -32.37 12.33 -18.15
CA ASP A 285 -31.80 11.62 -17.01
C ASP A 285 -31.85 10.11 -17.24
N ARG A 286 -30.70 9.52 -17.57
CA ARG A 286 -30.56 8.09 -17.83
C ARG A 286 -30.01 7.31 -16.64
N ARG A 287 -29.93 7.92 -15.45
CA ARG A 287 -29.42 7.23 -14.24
C ARG A 287 -30.18 5.94 -13.93
N GLY A 288 -31.50 5.92 -14.11
CA GLY A 288 -32.29 4.69 -13.90
C GLY A 288 -31.92 3.55 -14.84
N GLN A 289 -31.60 3.85 -16.11
CA GLN A 289 -31.13 2.85 -17.09
C GLN A 289 -29.72 2.36 -16.74
N LEU A 290 -28.87 3.25 -16.24
CA LEU A 290 -27.55 2.89 -15.76
C LEU A 290 -27.62 2.01 -14.50
N GLU A 291 -28.51 2.33 -13.56
CA GLU A 291 -28.73 1.53 -12.35
C GLU A 291 -29.21 0.12 -12.70
N GLU A 292 -30.18 0.00 -13.61
CA GLU A 292 -30.63 -1.29 -14.14
C GLU A 292 -29.49 -2.05 -14.85
N PHE A 293 -28.63 -1.33 -15.58
CA PHE A 293 -27.44 -1.91 -16.21
C PHE A 293 -26.36 -2.33 -15.18
N LEU A 294 -26.31 -1.77 -13.99
CA LEU A 294 -25.32 -2.13 -12.98
C LEU A 294 -25.87 -3.06 -11.89
N ASP A 295 -27.16 -3.36 -11.91
CA ASP A 295 -27.81 -4.19 -10.89
C ASP A 295 -27.16 -5.58 -10.78
N GLY A 296 -26.71 -5.91 -9.57
CA GLY A 296 -26.00 -7.15 -9.27
C GLY A 296 -24.53 -7.21 -9.72
N PHE A 297 -23.92 -6.10 -10.18
CA PHE A 297 -22.51 -6.03 -10.55
C PHE A 297 -21.68 -5.25 -9.54
N GLN A 298 -20.48 -5.77 -9.23
CA GLN A 298 -19.50 -5.11 -8.38
C GLN A 298 -18.51 -4.32 -9.22
N ARG A 299 -18.24 -3.07 -8.83
CA ARG A 299 -17.19 -2.29 -9.49
C ARG A 299 -15.81 -2.90 -9.23
N VAL A 300 -15.02 -3.06 -10.27
CA VAL A 300 -13.62 -3.49 -10.20
C VAL A 300 -12.71 -2.50 -10.91
N GLY A 301 -11.43 -2.54 -10.60
CA GLY A 301 -10.45 -1.61 -11.17
C GLY A 301 -10.56 -0.17 -10.64
N ARG A 302 -9.58 0.65 -11.00
CA ARG A 302 -9.62 2.10 -10.83
C ARG A 302 -10.11 2.74 -12.13
N VAL A 303 -10.73 3.92 -12.07
CA VAL A 303 -11.19 4.65 -13.27
C VAL A 303 -10.01 4.91 -14.21
N ALA A 304 -10.21 4.62 -15.49
CA ALA A 304 -9.34 5.01 -16.59
C ALA A 304 -10.01 6.19 -17.32
N GLU A 305 -9.56 7.44 -17.15
CA GLU A 305 -10.02 8.62 -17.94
C GLU A 305 -9.01 9.04 -19.04
N VAL A 306 -9.07 10.14 -19.81
CA VAL A 306 -8.10 10.41 -20.92
C VAL A 306 -7.37 11.77 -20.76
N GLU A 307 -6.04 11.88 -21.00
CA GLU A 307 -5.27 13.16 -21.11
C GLU A 307 -5.45 13.73 -22.52
#